data_AF-A0A8D8KFC9-F1
#
_entry.id   AF-A0A8D8KFC9-F1
#
_cell.length_a   1.000
_cell.length_b   1.000
_cell.length_c   1.000
_cell.angle_alpha   90.00
_cell.angle_beta   90.00
_cell.angle_gamma   90.00
#
_symmetry.space_group_name_H-M   'P 1'
#
loop_
_entity.id
_entity.type
_entity.pdbx_description
1 polymer ?
#
loop_
_entity_poly.entity_id
_entity_poly.type
_entity_poly.pdbx_seq_one_letter_code
_entity_poly.pdbx_strand_id
1 'polypeptide(L)'
;MQHIMEAKEDMPKNDTIKLRNKHIGKSCQLFYKTDPLKIVRGQGQYMYDEEGTQYLDCINNVAHVGHCHPKVVEAGSRQLATLSTNNRFLHDELVKCAQTLAAKMPGDLSVCYFVNSGSEANDLALRLARQHTKRHEVITLDHAYHGHVSAVMDISPYKFNQPGGDPKPDFVHVVSIEA
;
A
#
# COMPACT_ATOMS: atom_id res chain seq x y z
N MET A 1 -23.60 -13.78 -15.51
CA MET A 1 -24.21 -14.04 -14.19
C MET A 1 -23.08 -13.95 -13.19
N GLN A 2 -22.99 -12.85 -12.45
CA GLN A 2 -21.88 -12.55 -11.55
C GLN A 2 -22.09 -13.38 -10.29
N HIS A 3 -21.26 -14.40 -10.05
CA HIS A 3 -21.29 -15.14 -8.78
C HIS A 3 -20.89 -14.16 -7.67
N ILE A 4 -21.88 -13.59 -7.00
CA ILE A 4 -21.68 -12.86 -5.75
C ILE A 4 -21.33 -13.92 -4.72
N MET A 5 -20.05 -14.01 -4.34
CA MET A 5 -19.68 -14.85 -3.20
C MET A 5 -20.28 -14.22 -1.94
N GLU A 6 -21.14 -14.98 -1.26
CA GLU A 6 -21.68 -14.57 0.04
C GLU A 6 -20.51 -14.43 1.03
N ALA A 7 -20.54 -13.36 1.82
CA ALA A 7 -19.56 -13.16 2.86
C ALA A 7 -19.75 -14.22 3.93
N LYS A 8 -18.71 -15.01 4.20
CA LYS A 8 -18.75 -16.02 5.25
C LYS A 8 -18.13 -15.45 6.52
N GLU A 9 -18.96 -15.23 7.54
CA GLU A 9 -18.47 -14.93 8.89
C GLU A 9 -18.09 -16.25 9.59
N ASP A 10 -16.80 -16.45 9.87
CA ASP A 10 -16.32 -17.67 10.52
C ASP A 10 -16.35 -17.61 12.06
N MET A 11 -16.49 -16.43 12.67
CA MET A 11 -16.51 -16.24 14.13
C MET A 11 -17.14 -14.89 14.51
N PRO A 12 -17.74 -14.71 15.69
CA PRO A 12 -18.33 -13.43 16.12
C PRO A 12 -17.32 -12.26 16.24
N LYS A 13 -17.79 -11.01 16.12
CA LYS A 13 -16.96 -9.78 16.25
C LYS A 13 -16.17 -9.72 17.56
N ASN A 14 -16.79 -10.06 18.69
CA ASN A 14 -16.11 -10.04 19.99
C ASN A 14 -14.93 -11.02 20.07
N ASP A 15 -15.05 -12.20 19.48
CA ASP A 15 -13.97 -13.19 19.47
C ASP A 15 -12.86 -12.78 18.49
N THR A 16 -13.22 -12.15 17.38
CA THR A 16 -12.26 -11.51 16.46
C THR A 16 -11.41 -10.47 17.19
N ILE A 17 -12.04 -9.60 18.00
CA ILE A 17 -11.34 -8.57 18.79
C ILE A 17 -10.42 -9.20 19.83
N LYS A 18 -10.89 -10.21 20.58
CA LYS A 18 -10.07 -10.92 21.58
C LYS A 18 -8.83 -11.54 20.94
N LEU A 19 -8.99 -12.26 19.82
CA LEU A 19 -7.88 -12.89 19.12
C LEU A 19 -6.92 -11.85 18.53
N ARG A 20 -7.43 -10.74 17.97
CA ARG A 20 -6.59 -9.64 17.52
C ARG A 20 -5.73 -9.08 18.65
N ASN A 21 -6.33 -8.79 19.80
CA ASN A 21 -5.62 -8.25 20.96
C ASN A 21 -4.56 -9.21 21.50
N LYS A 22 -4.74 -10.51 21.30
CA LYS A 22 -3.78 -11.55 21.70
C LYS A 22 -2.67 -11.76 20.68
N HIS A 23 -2.98 -11.69 19.38
CA HIS A 23 -2.10 -12.20 18.33
C HIS A 23 -1.53 -11.13 17.38
N ILE A 24 -2.03 -9.90 17.40
CA ILE A 24 -1.56 -8.82 16.51
C ILE A 24 -0.84 -7.74 17.33
N GLY A 25 0.30 -7.27 16.81
CA GLY A 25 1.10 -6.23 17.44
C GLY A 25 0.29 -4.95 17.70
N LYS A 26 0.45 -4.37 18.89
CA LYS A 26 -0.32 -3.18 19.35
C LYS A 26 -0.11 -1.93 18.48
N SER A 27 0.97 -1.87 17.71
CA SER A 27 1.24 -0.80 16.73
C SER A 27 0.29 -0.84 15.53
N CYS A 28 -0.31 -2.00 15.22
CA CYS A 28 -1.29 -2.15 14.14
C CYS A 28 -2.68 -1.72 14.63
N GLN A 29 -2.88 -0.42 14.81
CA GLN A 29 -4.13 0.12 15.33
C GLN A 29 -5.29 -0.03 14.34
N LEU A 30 -6.50 -0.19 14.88
CA LEU A 30 -7.75 -0.13 14.12
C LEU A 30 -8.12 1.34 13.87
N PHE A 31 -8.81 1.61 12.76
CA PHE A 31 -9.34 2.95 12.46
C PHE A 31 -10.33 3.42 13.54
N TYR A 32 -11.22 2.53 13.97
CA TYR A 32 -12.22 2.80 15.02
C TYR A 32 -11.88 1.98 16.27
N LYS A 33 -11.46 2.65 17.35
CA LYS A 33 -10.99 1.99 18.58
C LYS A 33 -12.12 1.50 19.47
N THR A 34 -13.14 2.34 19.68
CA THR A 34 -14.24 2.07 20.62
C THR A 34 -15.20 1.03 20.07
N ASP A 35 -15.57 1.18 18.80
CA ASP A 35 -16.45 0.25 18.09
C ASP A 35 -15.86 -0.07 16.71
N PRO A 36 -15.00 -1.11 16.62
CA PRO A 36 -14.40 -1.51 15.35
C PRO A 36 -15.42 -1.99 14.33
N LEU A 37 -15.37 -1.47 13.10
CA LEU A 37 -16.14 -2.05 11.99
C LEU A 37 -15.56 -3.41 11.60
N LYS A 38 -16.40 -4.44 11.56
CA LYS A 38 -16.01 -5.75 11.07
C LYS A 38 -16.54 -5.94 9.65
N ILE A 39 -15.72 -5.52 8.70
CA ILE A 39 -16.04 -5.63 7.28
C ILE A 39 -15.84 -7.07 6.82
N VAL A 40 -16.87 -7.65 6.20
CA VAL A 40 -16.88 -9.03 5.70
C VAL A 40 -17.01 -9.09 4.17
N ARG A 41 -17.39 -7.99 3.51
CA ARG A 41 -17.54 -7.92 2.05
C ARG A 41 -17.15 -6.55 1.50
N GLY A 42 -16.64 -6.53 0.27
CA GLY A 42 -16.45 -5.30 -0.51
C GLY A 42 -16.97 -5.48 -1.94
N GLN A 43 -17.56 -4.43 -2.50
CA GLN A 43 -18.01 -4.38 -3.90
C GLN A 43 -18.10 -2.94 -4.41
N GLY A 44 -17.36 -2.63 -5.48
CA GLY A 44 -17.36 -1.27 -6.04
C GLY A 44 -16.85 -0.26 -5.00
N GLN A 45 -17.52 0.88 -4.83
CA GLN A 45 -17.16 1.85 -3.78
C GLN A 45 -17.63 1.48 -2.36
N TYR A 46 -18.20 0.28 -2.14
CA TYR A 46 -18.84 -0.06 -0.86
C TYR A 46 -18.14 -1.21 -0.12
N MET A 47 -18.20 -1.13 1.20
CA MET A 47 -17.90 -2.20 2.15
C MET A 47 -19.17 -2.61 2.90
N TYR A 48 -19.23 -3.84 3.40
CA TYR A 48 -20.37 -4.36 4.16
C TYR A 48 -19.89 -5.03 5.44
N ASP A 49 -20.54 -4.75 6.55
CA ASP A 49 -20.26 -5.40 7.83
C ASP A 49 -20.98 -6.75 7.99
N GLU A 50 -20.77 -7.40 9.12
CA GLU A 50 -21.33 -8.71 9.45
C GLU A 50 -22.86 -8.71 9.56
N GLU A 51 -23.48 -7.55 9.80
CA GLU A 51 -24.94 -7.38 9.85
C GLU A 51 -25.51 -7.04 8.46
N GLY A 52 -24.65 -6.90 7.44
CA GLY A 52 -25.02 -6.55 6.08
C GLY A 52 -25.17 -5.04 5.84
N THR A 53 -24.82 -4.20 6.82
CA THR A 53 -24.87 -2.74 6.68
C THR A 53 -23.85 -2.29 5.64
N GLN A 54 -24.29 -1.44 4.72
CA GLN A 54 -23.47 -0.90 3.65
C GLN A 54 -22.77 0.40 4.08
N TYR A 55 -21.46 0.49 3.83
CA TYR A 55 -20.64 1.67 4.07
C TYR A 55 -20.02 2.15 2.76
N LEU A 56 -20.15 3.44 2.46
CA LEU A 56 -19.36 4.07 1.40
C LEU A 56 -17.91 4.21 1.85
N ASP A 57 -16.98 3.68 1.07
CA ASP A 57 -15.56 3.71 1.40
C ASP A 57 -14.90 5.02 0.95
N CYS A 58 -14.64 5.90 1.92
CA CYS A 58 -13.92 7.16 1.73
C CYS A 58 -12.54 7.16 2.41
N ILE A 59 -12.07 6.02 2.93
CA ILE A 59 -10.88 5.96 3.81
C ILE A 59 -9.79 5.06 3.22
N ASN A 60 -10.17 3.97 2.56
CA ASN A 60 -9.21 2.96 2.15
C ASN A 60 -8.18 3.53 1.17
N ASN A 61 -6.93 3.11 1.34
CA ASN A 61 -5.80 3.67 0.60
C ASN A 61 -5.89 3.30 -0.89
N VAL A 62 -5.73 2.02 -1.22
CA VAL A 62 -5.55 1.56 -2.61
C VAL A 62 -6.75 0.75 -3.06
N ALA A 63 -7.79 1.45 -3.54
CA ALA A 63 -8.98 0.84 -4.15
C ALA A 63 -9.46 1.66 -5.37
N HIS A 64 -8.54 2.08 -6.25
CA HIS A 64 -8.83 3.03 -7.34
C HIS A 64 -9.92 2.57 -8.33
N VAL A 65 -10.13 1.27 -8.48
CA VAL A 65 -11.19 0.69 -9.33
C VAL A 65 -12.33 0.06 -8.51
N GLY A 66 -12.41 0.42 -7.23
CA GLY A 66 -13.33 -0.17 -6.26
C GLY A 66 -12.90 -1.56 -5.77
N HIS A 67 -13.59 -2.01 -4.74
CA HIS A 67 -13.45 -3.33 -4.13
C HIS A 67 -13.87 -4.45 -5.08
N CYS A 68 -13.07 -5.50 -5.12
CA CYS A 68 -13.39 -6.76 -5.79
C CYS A 68 -13.83 -6.58 -7.26
N HIS A 69 -13.18 -5.65 -7.98
CA HIS A 69 -13.57 -5.35 -9.36
C HIS A 69 -13.47 -6.62 -10.24
N PRO A 70 -14.56 -7.07 -10.90
CA PRO A 70 -14.63 -8.41 -11.51
C PRO A 70 -13.51 -8.70 -12.50
N LYS A 71 -13.17 -7.72 -13.35
CA LYS A 71 -12.08 -7.86 -14.34
C LYS A 71 -10.71 -8.07 -13.69
N VAL A 72 -10.47 -7.46 -12.52
CA VAL A 72 -9.20 -7.58 -11.80
C VAL A 72 -9.13 -8.94 -11.12
N VAL A 73 -10.21 -9.34 -10.44
CA VAL A 73 -10.32 -10.65 -9.80
C VAL A 73 -10.14 -11.77 -10.81
N GLU A 74 -10.88 -11.72 -11.93
CA GLU A 74 -10.78 -12.73 -13.00
C GLU A 74 -9.37 -12.82 -13.58
N ALA A 75 -8.74 -11.68 -13.91
CA ALA A 75 -7.39 -11.66 -14.45
C ALA A 75 -6.35 -12.22 -13.47
N GLY A 76 -6.43 -11.81 -12.20
CA GLY A 76 -5.54 -12.28 -11.14
C GLY A 76 -5.70 -13.77 -10.85
N SER A 77 -6.94 -14.25 -10.67
CA SER A 77 -7.24 -15.66 -10.44
C SER A 77 -6.77 -16.56 -11.58
N ARG A 78 -7.02 -16.15 -12.83
CA ARG A 78 -6.56 -16.89 -14.01
C ARG A 78 -5.04 -16.98 -14.06
N GLN A 79 -4.34 -15.87 -13.81
CA GLN A 79 -2.88 -15.88 -13.80
C GLN A 79 -2.32 -16.72 -12.66
N LEU A 80 -2.85 -16.59 -11.43
CA LEU A 80 -2.41 -17.37 -10.27
C LEU A 80 -2.60 -18.89 -10.46
N ALA A 81 -3.70 -19.30 -11.09
CA ALA A 81 -3.96 -20.70 -11.43
C ALA A 81 -3.03 -21.23 -12.53
N THR A 82 -2.42 -20.34 -13.32
CA THR A 82 -1.52 -20.70 -14.43
C THR A 82 -0.06 -20.68 -13.99
N LEU A 83 0.40 -19.57 -13.41
CA LEU A 83 1.79 -19.33 -13.04
C LEU A 83 1.90 -18.21 -11.98
N SER A 84 2.48 -18.56 -10.83
CA SER A 84 2.97 -17.63 -9.82
C SER A 84 4.45 -17.91 -9.56
N THR A 85 5.34 -17.08 -10.09
CA THR A 85 6.78 -17.34 -10.07
C THR A 85 7.60 -16.08 -9.80
N ASN A 86 8.88 -16.28 -9.48
CA ASN A 86 9.85 -15.20 -9.31
C ASN A 86 10.11 -14.48 -10.64
N ASN A 87 10.26 -13.15 -10.60
CA ASN A 87 10.48 -12.29 -11.77
C ASN A 87 11.81 -12.55 -12.53
N ARG A 88 12.71 -13.38 -12.00
CA ARG A 88 13.93 -13.81 -12.69
C ARG A 88 13.69 -14.89 -13.74
N PHE A 89 12.57 -15.60 -13.68
CA PHE A 89 12.18 -16.51 -14.76
C PHE A 89 11.56 -15.70 -15.90
N LEU A 90 11.88 -16.08 -17.13
CA LEU A 90 11.37 -15.39 -18.32
C LEU A 90 9.88 -15.71 -18.51
N HIS A 91 9.04 -14.68 -18.54
CA HIS A 91 7.63 -14.78 -18.91
C HIS A 91 7.10 -13.44 -19.43
N ASP A 92 6.06 -13.50 -20.26
CA ASP A 92 5.59 -12.33 -21.01
C ASP A 92 4.94 -11.24 -20.14
N GLU A 93 4.21 -11.64 -19.10
CA GLU A 93 3.34 -10.71 -18.35
C GLU A 93 4.11 -9.57 -17.69
N LEU A 94 5.34 -9.81 -17.22
CA LEU A 94 6.20 -8.76 -16.66
C LEU A 94 6.59 -7.72 -17.72
N VAL A 95 6.96 -8.18 -18.91
CA VAL A 95 7.39 -7.32 -20.04
C VAL A 95 6.21 -6.54 -20.60
N LYS A 96 5.04 -7.18 -20.77
CA LYS A 96 3.81 -6.51 -21.20
C LYS A 96 3.38 -5.42 -20.23
N CYS A 97 3.49 -5.69 -18.93
CA CYS A 97 3.22 -4.70 -17.88
C CYS A 97 4.20 -3.52 -17.97
N ALA A 98 5.50 -3.80 -18.06
CA ALA A 98 6.53 -2.76 -18.20
C ALA A 98 6.31 -1.88 -19.43
N GLN A 99 6.02 -2.49 -20.58
CA GLN A 99 5.73 -1.77 -21.82
C GLN A 99 4.50 -0.86 -21.69
N THR A 100 3.43 -1.36 -21.06
CA THR A 100 2.19 -0.61 -20.86
C THR A 100 2.40 0.59 -19.92
N LEU A 101 3.20 0.42 -18.87
CA LEU A 101 3.56 1.50 -17.95
C LEU A 101 4.44 2.54 -18.63
N ALA A 102 5.51 2.11 -19.30
CA ALA A 102 6.43 2.98 -20.03
C ALA A 102 5.72 3.85 -21.07
N ALA A 103 4.75 3.29 -21.80
CA ALA A 103 3.96 4.04 -22.79
C ALA A 103 3.10 5.18 -22.19
N LYS A 104 2.92 5.23 -20.86
CA LYS A 104 2.17 6.27 -20.15
C LYS A 104 3.06 7.31 -19.48
N MET A 105 4.38 7.09 -19.45
CA MET A 105 5.33 7.98 -18.76
C MET A 105 5.83 9.08 -19.70
N PRO A 106 6.17 10.26 -19.16
CA PRO A 106 6.70 11.35 -19.98
C PRO A 106 8.16 11.14 -20.40
N GLY A 107 8.53 11.66 -21.56
CA GLY A 107 9.91 11.72 -22.04
C GLY A 107 10.58 10.34 -22.12
N ASP A 108 11.79 10.24 -21.58
CA ASP A 108 12.63 9.05 -21.69
C ASP A 108 12.40 8.01 -20.58
N LEU A 109 11.39 8.19 -19.72
CA LEU A 109 11.08 7.28 -18.61
C LEU A 109 10.50 5.95 -19.12
N SER A 110 11.38 5.02 -19.49
CA SER A 110 11.03 3.81 -20.24
C SER A 110 11.44 2.48 -19.58
N VAL A 111 12.09 2.52 -18.41
CA VAL A 111 12.60 1.33 -17.71
C VAL A 111 11.93 1.19 -16.34
N CYS A 112 11.42 0.00 -16.03
CA CYS A 112 10.70 -0.28 -14.77
C CYS A 112 11.49 -1.21 -13.86
N TYR A 113 11.50 -0.90 -12.56
CA TYR A 113 11.76 -1.85 -11.49
C TYR A 113 10.44 -2.19 -10.80
N PHE A 114 10.13 -3.48 -10.66
CA PHE A 114 8.95 -3.94 -9.94
C PHE A 114 9.32 -4.35 -8.52
N VAL A 115 8.56 -3.84 -7.55
CA VAL A 115 8.70 -4.08 -6.11
C VAL A 115 7.32 -4.28 -5.49
N ASN A 116 7.25 -4.72 -4.23
CA ASN A 116 6.00 -5.15 -3.61
C ASN A 116 5.32 -4.06 -2.76
N SER A 117 5.93 -2.90 -2.59
CA SER A 117 5.35 -1.79 -1.84
C SER A 117 5.89 -0.43 -2.28
N GLY A 118 5.17 0.64 -1.92
CA GLY A 118 5.65 2.01 -2.07
C GLY A 118 6.91 2.29 -1.24
N SER A 119 7.03 1.68 -0.06
CA SER A 119 8.22 1.77 0.79
C SER A 119 9.47 1.21 0.07
N GLU A 120 9.35 0.03 -0.54
CA GLU A 120 10.45 -0.57 -1.34
C GLU A 120 10.77 0.28 -2.58
N ALA A 121 9.75 0.88 -3.21
CA ALA A 121 9.95 1.72 -4.38
C ALA A 121 10.75 2.98 -4.04
N ASN A 122 10.40 3.65 -2.94
CA ASN A 122 11.10 4.84 -2.48
C ASN A 122 12.51 4.53 -1.96
N ASP A 123 12.71 3.39 -1.28
CA ASP A 123 14.04 2.94 -0.88
C ASP A 123 14.94 2.72 -2.10
N LEU A 124 14.43 2.01 -3.13
CA LEU A 124 15.15 1.81 -4.38
C LEU A 124 15.42 3.13 -5.10
N ALA A 125 14.45 4.04 -5.13
CA ALA A 125 14.62 5.37 -5.73
C ALA A 125 15.76 6.15 -5.06
N LEU A 126 15.82 6.17 -3.72
CA LEU A 126 16.92 6.78 -2.98
C LEU A 126 18.26 6.13 -3.33
N ARG A 127 18.30 4.80 -3.38
CA ARG A 127 19.51 4.06 -3.73
C ARG A 127 20.00 4.37 -5.14
N LEU A 128 19.11 4.42 -6.12
CA LEU A 128 19.43 4.77 -7.51
C LEU A 128 19.92 6.22 -7.62
N ALA A 129 19.22 7.17 -6.98
CA ALA A 129 19.60 8.58 -6.96
C ALA A 129 20.98 8.80 -6.34
N ARG A 130 21.26 8.17 -5.19
CA ARG A 130 22.57 8.20 -4.53
C ARG A 130 23.66 7.60 -5.40
N GLN A 131 23.38 6.46 -6.04
CA GLN A 131 24.35 5.81 -6.91
C GLN A 131 24.68 6.65 -8.15
N HIS A 132 23.69 7.35 -8.72
CA HIS A 132 23.88 8.20 -9.88
C HIS A 132 24.60 9.52 -9.53
N THR A 133 24.11 10.21 -8.50
CA THR A 133 24.59 11.56 -8.14
C THR A 133 25.82 11.56 -7.24
N LYS A 134 26.11 10.44 -6.57
CA LYS A 134 27.10 10.32 -5.48
C LYS A 134 26.83 11.23 -4.28
N ARG A 135 25.59 11.69 -4.12
CA ARG A 135 25.15 12.55 -3.00
C ARG A 135 24.15 11.82 -2.11
N HIS A 136 24.23 12.05 -0.80
CA HIS A 136 23.37 11.40 0.19
C HIS A 136 22.28 12.31 0.76
N GLU A 137 22.43 13.62 0.59
CA GLU A 137 21.48 14.65 1.03
C GLU A 137 20.09 14.42 0.39
N VAL A 138 19.04 14.66 1.17
CA VAL A 138 17.65 14.55 0.74
C VAL A 138 16.90 15.80 1.16
N ILE A 139 16.14 16.38 0.22
CA ILE A 139 15.19 17.46 0.50
C ILE A 139 13.78 16.85 0.47
N THR A 140 12.99 17.10 1.51
CA THR A 140 11.61 16.60 1.65
C THR A 140 10.69 17.75 2.06
N LEU A 141 9.40 17.64 1.74
CA LEU A 141 8.42 18.62 2.17
C LEU A 141 7.94 18.29 3.58
N ASP A 142 7.56 19.32 4.35
CA ASP A 142 6.91 19.11 5.64
C ASP A 142 5.64 18.24 5.49
N HIS A 143 5.31 17.51 6.55
CA HIS A 143 4.26 16.48 6.59
C HIS A 143 4.39 15.32 5.58
N ALA A 144 5.48 15.24 4.79
CA ALA A 144 5.64 14.16 3.83
C ALA A 144 5.77 12.78 4.50
N TYR A 145 5.22 11.77 3.81
CA TYR A 145 5.31 10.36 4.17
C TYR A 145 5.78 9.55 2.97
N HIS A 146 6.92 8.88 3.11
CA HIS A 146 7.59 8.12 2.04
C HIS A 146 7.57 6.61 2.26
N GLY A 147 6.93 6.13 3.34
CA GLY A 147 6.81 4.71 3.65
C GLY A 147 7.18 4.39 5.10
N HIS A 148 7.30 3.10 5.41
CA HIS A 148 7.47 2.62 6.79
C HIS A 148 8.73 1.78 7.02
N VAL A 149 9.61 1.61 6.02
CA VAL A 149 10.93 0.99 6.24
C VAL A 149 11.94 2.07 6.64
N SER A 150 12.98 1.71 7.39
CA SER A 150 13.86 2.68 8.07
C SER A 150 14.35 3.80 7.15
N ALA A 151 14.95 3.47 6.01
CA ALA A 151 15.53 4.46 5.10
C ALA A 151 14.53 5.50 4.57
N VAL A 152 13.25 5.14 4.42
CA VAL A 152 12.20 6.07 3.96
C VAL A 152 11.46 6.74 5.12
N MET A 153 11.44 6.11 6.31
CA MET A 153 10.97 6.78 7.53
C MET A 153 11.91 7.92 7.94
N ASP A 154 13.22 7.71 7.80
CA ASP A 154 14.27 8.69 8.09
C ASP A 154 14.07 10.01 7.31
N ILE A 155 13.46 9.94 6.12
CA ILE A 155 13.18 11.10 5.26
C ILE A 155 11.71 11.58 5.33
N SER A 156 10.92 11.06 6.26
CA SER A 156 9.48 11.35 6.41
C SER A 156 9.19 12.23 7.64
N PRO A 157 9.00 13.55 7.48
CA PRO A 157 8.65 14.45 8.58
C PRO A 157 7.39 14.04 9.33
N TYR A 158 6.44 13.41 8.62
CA TYR A 158 5.26 12.81 9.23
C TYR A 158 5.55 11.89 10.43
N LYS A 159 6.75 11.28 10.49
CA LYS A 159 7.14 10.38 11.59
C LYS A 159 8.07 11.02 12.61
N PHE A 160 9.21 11.55 12.20
CA PHE A 160 10.18 12.08 13.18
C PHE A 160 9.73 13.37 13.88
N ASN A 161 8.76 14.11 13.34
CA ASN A 161 8.17 15.27 14.02
C ASN A 161 7.07 14.88 15.04
N GLN A 162 6.66 13.61 15.12
CA GLN A 162 5.63 13.16 16.06
C GLN A 162 6.23 12.86 17.44
N PRO A 163 5.42 12.94 18.52
CA PRO A 163 5.86 12.54 19.85
C PRO A 163 6.41 11.11 19.86
N GLY A 164 7.66 10.94 20.30
CA GLY A 164 8.35 9.65 20.32
C GLY A 164 8.95 9.21 18.98
N GLY A 165 8.99 10.10 17.97
CA GLY A 165 9.77 9.90 16.75
C GLY A 165 11.27 9.99 17.01
N ASP A 166 12.05 9.27 16.20
CA ASP A 166 13.50 9.38 16.21
C ASP A 166 13.94 10.80 15.76
N PRO A 167 15.12 11.28 16.18
CA PRO A 167 15.63 12.56 15.72
C PRO A 167 15.76 12.59 14.18
N LYS A 168 15.41 13.73 13.57
CA LYS A 168 15.63 13.94 12.13
C LYS A 168 17.13 13.77 11.81
N PRO A 169 17.51 12.92 10.84
CA PRO A 169 18.90 12.79 10.43
C PRO A 169 19.48 14.10 9.85
N ASP A 170 20.80 14.26 9.95
CA ASP A 170 21.50 15.47 9.50
C ASP A 170 21.43 15.68 7.98
N PHE A 171 21.43 14.58 7.20
CA PHE A 171 21.38 14.62 5.73
C PHE A 171 19.98 14.96 5.16
N VAL A 172 18.98 15.17 6.03
CA VAL A 172 17.60 15.44 5.63
C VAL A 172 17.26 16.90 5.87
N HIS A 173 16.89 17.59 4.79
CA HIS A 173 16.48 18.98 4.77
C HIS A 173 14.96 19.05 4.57
N VAL A 174 14.24 19.65 5.52
CA VAL A 174 12.79 19.77 5.45
C VAL A 174 12.43 21.17 4.95
N VAL A 175 11.66 21.24 3.87
CA VAL A 175 11.11 22.48 3.35
C VAL A 175 9.70 22.64 3.91
N SER A 176 9.47 23.70 4.67
CA SER A 176 8.16 24.06 5.18
C SER A 176 7.20 24.34 4.03
N ILE A 177 6.01 23.75 4.09
CA ILE A 177 4.88 24.17 3.26
C ILE A 177 4.10 25.17 4.10
N GLU A 178 4.43 26.46 3.99
CA GLU A 178 3.56 27.51 4.54
C GLU A 178 2.23 27.48 3.78
N ALA A 179 1.13 27.42 4.53
CA ALA A 179 -0.24 27.53 4.00
C ALA A 179 -0.73 28.97 4.11
#